data_AF-A0ABD2Q0Z6-F1
#
_entry.id   AF-A0ABD2Q0Z6-F1
#
_cell.length_a   1.000
_cell.length_b   1.000
_cell.length_c   1.000
_cell.angle_alpha   90.00
_cell.angle_beta   90.00
_cell.angle_gamma   90.00
#
_symmetry.space_group_name_H-M   'P 1'
#
loop_
_entity.id
_entity.type
_entity.pdbx_description
1 polymer ?
#
loop_
_entity_poly.entity_id
_entity_poly.type
_entity_poly.pdbx_seq_one_letter_code
_entity_poly.pdbx_strand_id
1 'polypeptide(L)'
;MQSINNSSSSHILNGCESVEDLSGSGTNAKDLPIDPLWEKQQKKTFTAWCNAHLRKVNIQIEDIGEDFRDGLKLMRLLEVISNESLPKPEKGKLRLHHVNNVNKALNFIVNKGVKLVSVGAEEIVDGNIKMTLGMIWTVILRFAIQNISYEDISAKEGLLLWCQRQTKGYQNVNVLNFHHSFKDGLAFCALIHKHRPELIDYAQLKQSNHSANLNLAFDVAEERLDIPRMLDAEDMVTPDEKSVMAYVSSYYHCFSTGRQLGVAATRISKAVSVHRENQALKEEYEMLSKELIDWISRKTVDFQVLLLNNQHEFCVQCTEEKDDMSEVQLLMDAMRNYRKSEKPQKLEDKAKLESNYNTLQTRLRLSGRQPFIPSEHYTIVRIEALWKVLETTEHSYELWLERELTRLKNMNHLLNKFYVKVRSHEAWSHDKPVQLSDVEAILSSTQGELRAMTKRHEAFCSDLLARAARVHRITALCAELQSVS
;
A
#
# COMPACT_ATOMS: atom_id res chain seq x y z
N MET A 1 108.57 42.03 -53.62
CA MET A 1 107.40 41.24 -53.16
C MET A 1 106.29 41.50 -54.16
N GLN A 2 105.78 40.42 -54.74
CA GLN A 2 104.90 40.29 -55.92
C GLN A 2 103.67 41.22 -55.86
N SER A 3 103.32 41.99 -56.91
CA SER A 3 102.84 41.60 -58.25
C SER A 3 101.42 41.00 -58.19
N ILE A 4 100.41 41.27 -59.04
CA ILE A 4 100.27 42.01 -60.31
C ILE A 4 98.78 41.84 -60.75
N ASN A 5 98.22 42.86 -61.43
CA ASN A 5 97.20 42.81 -62.50
C ASN A 5 95.75 42.33 -62.25
N ASN A 6 94.75 43.14 -62.64
CA ASN A 6 94.18 43.32 -64.01
C ASN A 6 93.53 42.00 -64.50
N SER A 7 92.35 41.95 -65.09
CA SER A 7 91.58 42.92 -65.88
C SER A 7 90.34 42.19 -66.43
N SER A 8 89.26 42.93 -66.70
CA SER A 8 88.52 42.98 -67.99
C SER A 8 88.08 41.65 -68.66
N SER A 9 86.92 41.49 -69.30
CA SER A 9 85.99 42.44 -69.88
C SER A 9 84.87 41.65 -70.61
N SER A 10 83.66 42.25 -70.61
CA SER A 10 82.78 42.45 -71.78
C SER A 10 82.19 41.27 -72.58
N HIS A 11 80.85 41.21 -72.71
CA HIS A 11 80.05 41.93 -73.74
C HIS A 11 78.58 41.49 -73.68
N ILE A 12 77.63 42.38 -73.37
CA ILE A 12 76.59 43.01 -74.24
C ILE A 12 75.76 42.04 -75.11
N LEU A 13 74.43 41.94 -74.86
CA LEU A 13 73.32 42.45 -75.71
C LEU A 13 71.97 41.77 -75.41
N ASN A 14 70.95 42.61 -75.23
CA ASN A 14 69.57 42.57 -75.72
C ASN A 14 68.77 41.26 -75.73
N GLY A 15 67.53 41.34 -75.22
CA GLY A 15 66.48 40.39 -75.60
C GLY A 15 65.25 40.49 -74.72
N CYS A 16 64.38 41.45 -75.03
CA CYS A 16 62.99 41.43 -74.59
C CYS A 16 62.27 40.32 -75.38
N GLU A 17 61.93 39.21 -74.73
CA GLU A 17 60.96 38.24 -75.27
C GLU A 17 59.99 37.82 -74.17
N SER A 18 58.75 38.28 -74.36
CA SER A 18 57.52 37.77 -73.79
C SER A 18 57.34 36.29 -74.15
N VAL A 19 57.17 35.45 -73.14
CA VAL A 19 56.63 34.10 -73.28
C VAL A 19 55.54 33.93 -72.23
N GLU A 20 54.34 33.66 -72.74
CA GLU A 20 53.16 33.23 -72.00
C GLU A 20 53.48 31.96 -71.20
N ASP A 21 53.08 31.91 -69.92
CA ASP A 21 52.89 30.63 -69.23
C ASP A 21 51.56 30.64 -68.49
N LEU A 22 50.60 29.98 -69.12
CA LEU A 22 49.40 29.42 -68.52
C LEU A 22 49.80 28.36 -67.50
N SER A 23 49.69 28.64 -66.20
CA SER A 23 49.58 27.57 -65.20
C SER A 23 48.71 27.95 -64.01
N GLY A 24 47.53 27.34 -63.98
CA GLY A 24 46.82 26.83 -62.80
C GLY A 24 46.73 27.71 -61.55
N SER A 25 45.55 28.28 -61.33
CA SER A 25 45.11 28.74 -60.01
C SER A 25 44.95 27.55 -59.05
N GLY A 26 46.06 27.13 -58.44
CA GLY A 26 46.06 26.26 -57.26
C GLY A 26 45.78 27.11 -56.03
N THR A 27 44.53 27.12 -55.56
CA THR A 27 44.19 27.67 -54.24
C THR A 27 44.92 26.87 -53.17
N ASN A 28 45.89 27.50 -52.50
CA ASN A 28 46.62 26.94 -51.36
C ASN A 28 45.65 26.57 -50.23
N ALA A 29 45.42 25.28 -50.02
CA ALA A 29 44.62 24.72 -48.94
C ALA A 29 45.33 24.74 -47.56
N LYS A 30 46.10 25.80 -47.25
CA LYS A 30 46.93 25.87 -46.03
C LYS A 30 46.68 27.07 -45.12
N ASP A 31 45.67 27.90 -45.38
CA ASP A 31 45.32 29.06 -44.55
C ASP A 31 43.92 28.94 -43.91
N LEU A 32 43.51 27.76 -43.43
CA LEU A 32 42.39 27.66 -42.48
C LEU A 32 42.91 27.94 -41.06
N PRO A 33 42.29 28.85 -40.29
CA PRO A 33 42.60 29.02 -38.87
C PRO A 33 42.43 27.67 -38.16
N ILE A 34 43.48 27.21 -37.47
CA ILE A 34 43.38 26.01 -36.62
C ILE A 34 42.49 26.40 -35.44
N ASP A 35 41.28 25.82 -35.37
CA ASP A 35 40.37 26.02 -34.25
C ASP A 35 41.07 25.68 -32.92
N PRO A 36 40.87 26.48 -31.85
CA PRO A 36 41.42 26.16 -30.54
C PRO A 36 41.00 24.77 -30.07
N LEU A 37 41.92 24.00 -29.46
CA LEU A 37 41.66 22.64 -28.96
C LEU A 37 40.42 22.53 -28.06
N TRP A 38 40.16 23.53 -27.22
CA TRP A 38 38.98 23.58 -26.35
C TRP A 38 37.67 23.71 -27.15
N GLU A 39 37.70 24.42 -28.29
CA GLU A 39 36.53 24.65 -29.14
C GLU A 39 36.13 23.34 -29.84
N LYS A 40 37.11 22.59 -30.34
CA LYS A 40 36.92 21.25 -30.92
C LYS A 40 36.32 20.28 -29.89
N GLN A 41 36.83 20.27 -28.66
CA GLN A 41 36.32 19.41 -27.59
C GLN A 41 34.89 19.78 -27.19
N GLN A 42 34.58 21.06 -26.98
CA GLN A 42 33.21 21.51 -26.68
C GLN A 42 32.24 21.20 -27.80
N LYS A 43 32.64 21.40 -29.06
CA LYS A 43 31.83 21.09 -30.24
C LYS A 43 31.40 19.61 -30.24
N LYS A 44 32.33 18.68 -30.04
CA LYS A 44 32.02 17.25 -29.94
C LYS A 44 31.11 16.92 -28.77
N THR A 45 31.47 17.36 -27.56
CA THR A 45 30.73 17.03 -26.33
C THR A 45 29.32 17.59 -26.35
N PHE A 46 29.14 18.85 -26.75
CA PHE A 46 27.82 19.46 -26.81
C PHE A 46 26.96 18.87 -27.93
N THR A 47 27.56 18.46 -29.05
CA THR A 47 26.87 17.72 -30.11
C THR A 47 26.34 16.38 -29.60
N ALA A 48 27.19 15.60 -28.95
CA ALA A 48 26.81 14.32 -28.34
C ALA A 48 25.75 14.50 -27.25
N TRP A 49 25.86 15.54 -26.42
CA TRP A 49 24.86 15.88 -25.41
C TRP A 49 23.50 16.23 -26.04
N CYS A 50 23.47 17.06 -27.09
CA CYS A 50 22.23 17.38 -27.79
C CYS A 50 21.60 16.11 -28.39
N ASN A 51 22.40 15.25 -29.02
CA ASN A 51 21.95 13.99 -29.60
C ASN A 51 21.42 12.99 -28.55
N ALA A 52 21.97 13.00 -27.34
CA ALA A 52 21.46 12.20 -26.21
C ALA A 52 19.99 12.51 -25.89
N HIS A 53 19.56 13.75 -26.13
CA HIS A 53 18.18 14.20 -25.95
C HIS A 53 17.36 14.05 -27.24
N LEU A 54 17.90 14.49 -28.38
CA LEU A 54 17.20 14.48 -29.67
C LEU A 54 16.91 13.05 -30.18
N ARG A 55 17.70 12.04 -29.80
CA ARG A 55 17.42 10.63 -30.12
C ARG A 55 16.03 10.18 -29.65
N LYS A 56 15.50 10.78 -28.57
CA LYS A 56 14.16 10.48 -28.03
C LYS A 56 13.01 10.87 -28.97
N VAL A 57 13.27 11.80 -29.89
CA VAL A 57 12.32 12.26 -30.92
C VAL A 57 12.81 11.90 -32.33
N ASN A 58 13.76 10.98 -32.43
CA ASN A 58 14.35 10.51 -33.69
C ASN A 58 14.95 11.63 -34.55
N ILE A 59 15.59 12.62 -33.91
CA ILE A 59 16.32 13.72 -34.56
C ILE A 59 17.80 13.60 -34.17
N GLN A 60 18.69 13.99 -35.09
CA GLN A 60 20.13 14.05 -34.83
C GLN A 60 20.74 15.32 -35.47
N ILE A 61 21.82 15.79 -34.86
CA ILE A 61 22.71 16.81 -35.40
C ILE A 61 24.10 16.23 -35.65
N GLU A 62 24.72 16.65 -36.74
CA GLU A 62 26.10 16.31 -37.13
C GLU A 62 27.04 17.45 -36.79
N ASP A 63 26.66 18.68 -37.13
CA ASP A 63 27.43 19.88 -36.83
C ASP A 63 26.59 20.91 -36.09
N ILE A 64 26.87 21.10 -34.80
CA ILE A 64 26.17 22.06 -33.95
C ILE A 64 26.19 23.51 -34.46
N GLY A 65 27.22 23.90 -35.23
CA GLY A 65 27.35 25.23 -35.81
C GLY A 65 26.43 25.48 -37.00
N GLU A 66 26.09 24.42 -37.75
CA GLU A 66 25.25 24.49 -38.95
C GLU A 66 23.81 24.05 -38.69
N ASP A 67 23.62 22.97 -37.94
CA ASP A 67 22.32 22.32 -37.75
C ASP A 67 21.34 23.10 -36.88
N PHE A 68 21.82 24.10 -36.13
CA PHE A 68 20.96 24.99 -35.33
C PHE A 68 20.62 26.31 -36.01
N ARG A 69 21.16 26.57 -37.20
CA ARG A 69 21.00 27.85 -37.90
C ARG A 69 19.56 28.15 -38.29
N ASP A 70 18.74 27.14 -38.55
CA ASP A 70 17.31 27.29 -38.90
C ASP A 70 16.38 27.44 -37.68
N GLY A 71 16.92 27.22 -36.47
CA GLY A 71 16.23 27.25 -35.19
C GLY A 71 15.31 26.06 -34.91
N LEU A 72 15.02 25.18 -35.88
CA LEU A 72 14.03 24.11 -35.73
C LEU A 72 14.53 23.03 -34.78
N LYS A 73 15.74 22.51 -35.01
CA LYS A 73 16.34 21.48 -34.14
C LYS A 73 16.62 22.02 -32.73
N LEU A 74 16.98 23.31 -32.61
CA LEU A 74 17.16 23.97 -31.32
C LEU A 74 15.84 24.05 -30.53
N MET A 75 14.75 24.45 -31.18
CA MET A 75 13.43 24.46 -30.54
C MET A 75 13.04 23.05 -30.08
N ARG A 76 13.24 22.01 -30.92
CA ARG A 76 12.95 20.62 -30.54
C ARG A 76 13.78 20.15 -29.34
N LEU A 77 15.07 20.49 -29.31
CA LEU A 77 15.92 20.20 -28.16
C LEU A 77 15.34 20.82 -26.89
N LEU A 78 14.96 22.09 -26.92
CA LEU A 78 14.37 22.80 -25.78
C LEU A 78 13.05 22.17 -25.32
N GLU A 79 12.19 21.75 -26.25
CA GLU A 79 10.95 21.03 -25.92
C GLU A 79 11.25 19.71 -25.18
N VAL A 80 12.21 18.94 -25.67
CA VAL A 80 12.56 17.63 -25.10
C VAL A 80 13.21 17.74 -23.72
N ILE A 81 14.10 18.72 -23.50
CA ILE A 81 14.78 18.87 -22.20
C ILE A 81 13.88 19.51 -21.13
N SER A 82 12.90 20.32 -21.54
CA SER A 82 11.99 21.00 -20.61
C SER A 82 10.67 20.27 -20.40
N ASN A 83 10.32 19.32 -21.27
CA ASN A 83 8.99 18.70 -21.36
C ASN A 83 7.85 19.74 -21.54
N GLU A 84 8.13 20.86 -22.19
CA GLU A 84 7.16 21.92 -22.49
C GLU A 84 7.12 22.21 -23.99
N SER A 85 5.94 22.56 -24.52
CA SER A 85 5.80 22.90 -25.94
C SER A 85 6.17 24.36 -26.19
N LEU A 86 6.99 24.59 -27.22
CA LEU A 86 7.34 25.93 -27.68
C LEU A 86 6.30 26.44 -28.70
N PRO A 87 6.23 27.77 -28.95
CA PRO A 87 5.39 28.33 -30.01
C PRO A 87 5.67 27.68 -31.37
N LYS A 88 4.64 27.61 -32.23
CA LYS A 88 4.77 26.96 -33.55
C LYS A 88 5.92 27.60 -34.37
N PRO A 89 6.82 26.77 -34.93
CA PRO A 89 7.92 27.26 -35.76
C PRO A 89 7.41 27.78 -37.12
N GLU A 90 8.14 28.73 -37.68
CA GLU A 90 7.99 29.20 -39.05
C GLU A 90 8.67 28.24 -40.02
N LYS A 91 7.96 27.83 -41.07
CA LYS A 91 8.39 26.76 -42.00
C LYS A 91 9.10 27.26 -43.26
N GLY A 92 9.40 28.55 -43.36
CA GLY A 92 9.99 29.10 -44.59
C GLY A 92 11.53 29.07 -44.57
N LYS A 93 12.14 29.13 -45.76
CA LYS A 93 13.60 29.01 -45.97
C LYS A 93 14.38 30.33 -45.92
N LEU A 94 13.67 31.46 -45.90
CA LEU A 94 14.30 32.78 -45.81
C LEU A 94 15.00 32.96 -44.46
N ARG A 95 16.14 33.66 -44.44
CA ARG A 95 16.90 33.99 -43.21
C ARG A 95 16.01 34.59 -42.12
N LEU A 96 15.03 35.42 -42.49
CA LEU A 96 14.08 36.00 -41.55
C LEU A 96 13.32 34.94 -40.72
N HIS A 97 12.87 33.85 -41.34
CA HIS A 97 12.17 32.78 -40.63
C HIS A 97 13.10 32.04 -39.66
N HIS A 98 14.36 31.85 -40.05
CA HIS A 98 15.38 31.25 -39.18
C HIS A 98 15.63 32.14 -37.95
N VAL A 99 15.80 33.45 -38.15
CA VAL A 99 15.95 34.43 -37.07
C VAL A 99 14.74 34.41 -36.15
N ASN A 100 13.52 34.34 -36.68
CA ASN A 100 12.30 34.26 -35.88
C ASN A 100 12.23 32.97 -35.06
N ASN A 101 12.60 31.82 -35.63
CA ASN A 101 12.63 30.54 -34.91
C ASN A 101 13.68 30.55 -33.79
N VAL A 102 14.89 31.03 -34.07
CA VAL A 102 15.93 31.17 -33.06
C VAL A 102 15.50 32.15 -31.96
N ASN A 103 14.87 33.29 -32.30
CA ASN A 103 14.34 34.22 -31.30
C ASN A 103 13.29 33.56 -30.40
N LYS A 104 12.39 32.72 -30.94
CA LYS A 104 11.44 31.94 -30.11
C LYS A 104 12.18 31.03 -29.12
N ALA A 105 13.24 30.35 -29.56
CA ALA A 105 14.07 29.51 -28.71
C ALA A 105 14.81 30.33 -27.62
N LEU A 106 15.45 31.44 -27.99
CA LEU A 106 16.17 32.30 -27.05
C LEU A 106 15.23 32.92 -26.01
N ASN A 107 14.05 33.39 -26.42
CA ASN A 107 13.03 33.91 -25.50
C ASN A 107 12.58 32.84 -24.50
N PHE A 108 12.42 31.60 -24.95
CA PHE A 108 12.12 30.48 -24.05
C PHE A 108 13.23 30.25 -23.02
N ILE A 109 14.50 30.28 -23.45
CA ILE A 109 15.66 30.14 -22.56
C ILE A 109 15.70 31.26 -21.51
N VAL A 110 15.47 32.51 -21.92
CA VAL A 110 15.40 33.67 -21.00
C VAL A 110 14.26 33.52 -20.01
N ASN A 111 13.07 33.10 -20.45
CA ASN A 111 11.92 32.84 -19.58
C ASN A 111 12.18 31.75 -18.54
N LYS A 112 13.12 30.84 -18.79
CA LYS A 112 13.56 29.82 -17.83
C LYS A 112 14.60 30.34 -16.82
N GLY A 113 14.90 31.63 -16.84
CA GLY A 113 15.78 32.30 -15.89
C GLY A 113 17.26 32.32 -16.30
N VAL A 114 17.57 32.08 -17.57
CA VAL A 114 18.94 32.12 -18.08
C VAL A 114 19.28 33.54 -18.55
N LYS A 115 20.44 34.05 -18.12
CA LYS A 115 20.98 35.32 -18.60
C LYS A 115 21.85 35.07 -19.84
N LEU A 116 21.30 35.36 -21.01
CA LEU A 116 22.05 35.33 -22.26
C LEU A 116 22.86 36.63 -22.38
N VAL A 117 24.16 36.57 -22.08
CA VAL A 117 25.08 37.70 -22.29
C VAL A 117 25.67 37.56 -23.69
N SER A 118 25.47 38.58 -24.52
CA SER A 118 26.01 38.71 -25.88
C SER A 118 25.46 37.74 -26.94
N VAL A 119 24.61 36.76 -26.62
CA VAL A 119 24.02 35.84 -27.62
C VAL A 119 22.79 36.45 -28.28
N GLY A 120 22.92 36.86 -29.55
CA GLY A 120 21.81 37.27 -30.42
C GLY A 120 21.37 36.14 -31.36
N ALA A 121 20.12 36.20 -31.84
CA ALA A 121 19.61 35.23 -32.82
C ALA A 121 20.38 35.27 -34.16
N GLU A 122 20.85 36.46 -34.56
CA GLU A 122 21.63 36.65 -35.79
C GLU A 122 22.94 35.85 -35.76
N GLU A 123 23.66 35.87 -34.64
CA GLU A 123 24.92 35.12 -34.45
C GLU A 123 24.74 33.62 -34.65
N ILE A 124 23.60 33.07 -34.20
CA ILE A 124 23.29 31.64 -34.35
C ILE A 124 22.93 31.32 -35.79
N VAL A 125 22.12 32.15 -36.45
CA VAL A 125 21.69 31.96 -37.85
C VAL A 125 22.87 32.12 -38.81
N ASP A 126 23.81 33.00 -38.49
CA ASP A 126 24.99 33.27 -39.32
C ASP A 126 26.13 32.26 -39.07
N GLY A 127 25.96 31.35 -38.11
CA GLY A 127 26.89 30.22 -37.87
C GLY A 127 28.08 30.57 -36.98
N ASN A 128 27.97 31.57 -36.10
CA ASN A 128 29.05 31.91 -35.17
C ASN A 128 29.20 30.83 -34.09
N ILE A 129 30.13 29.90 -34.32
CA ILE A 129 30.35 28.72 -33.49
C ILE A 129 30.58 29.06 -32.01
N LYS A 130 31.32 30.13 -31.68
CA LYS A 130 31.59 30.52 -30.28
C LYS A 130 30.31 30.93 -29.56
N MET A 131 29.43 31.64 -30.27
CA MET A 131 28.14 32.08 -29.72
C MET A 131 27.17 30.91 -29.60
N THR A 132 27.18 29.99 -30.56
CA THR A 132 26.39 28.74 -30.50
C THR A 132 26.83 27.85 -29.34
N LEU A 133 28.13 27.61 -29.16
CA LEU A 133 28.65 26.84 -28.02
C LEU A 133 28.35 27.54 -26.68
N GLY A 134 28.49 28.86 -26.62
CA GLY A 134 28.13 29.64 -25.43
C GLY A 134 26.65 29.49 -25.06
N MET A 135 25.77 29.59 -26.04
CA MET A 135 24.32 29.41 -25.87
C MET A 135 23.98 27.99 -25.39
N ILE A 136 24.49 26.95 -26.05
CA ILE A 136 24.25 25.56 -25.65
C ILE A 136 24.83 25.27 -24.26
N TRP A 137 25.98 25.84 -23.90
CA TRP A 137 26.49 25.74 -22.54
C TRP A 137 25.51 26.30 -21.50
N THR A 138 24.90 27.47 -21.75
CA THR A 138 23.90 28.01 -20.81
C THR A 138 22.66 27.13 -20.68
N VAL A 139 22.27 26.45 -21.76
CA VAL A 139 21.19 25.44 -21.75
C VAL A 139 21.60 24.23 -20.91
N ILE A 140 22.77 23.64 -21.14
CA ILE A 140 23.30 22.51 -20.35
C ILE A 140 23.37 22.90 -18.88
N LEU A 141 23.96 24.05 -18.57
CA LEU A 141 24.08 24.55 -17.21
C LEU A 141 22.72 24.65 -16.55
N ARG A 142 21.72 25.25 -17.21
CA ARG A 142 20.39 25.47 -16.62
C ARG A 142 19.58 24.20 -16.40
N PHE A 143 19.57 23.31 -17.39
CA PHE A 143 18.67 22.15 -17.41
C PHE A 143 19.31 20.88 -16.86
N ALA A 144 20.61 20.68 -17.05
CA ALA A 144 21.30 19.50 -16.54
C ALA A 144 21.98 19.75 -15.20
N ILE A 145 22.59 20.92 -14.96
CA ILE A 145 23.47 21.10 -13.80
C ILE A 145 22.80 21.90 -12.68
N GLN A 146 22.09 22.98 -13.00
CA GLN A 146 21.62 23.96 -12.01
C GLN A 146 20.64 23.38 -10.97
N ASN A 147 19.89 22.34 -11.34
CA ASN A 147 18.97 21.65 -10.43
C ASN A 147 19.71 20.64 -9.50
N ILE A 148 21.00 20.42 -9.69
CA ILE A 148 21.87 19.64 -8.81
C ILE A 148 22.30 20.55 -7.65
N SER A 149 21.34 20.97 -6.82
CA SER A 149 21.62 21.71 -5.59
C SER A 149 21.77 20.73 -4.44
N TYR A 150 22.87 20.84 -3.70
CA TYR A 150 23.12 20.07 -2.49
C TYR A 150 23.46 21.05 -1.37
N GLU A 151 22.72 21.03 -0.26
CA GLU A 151 23.02 21.82 0.96
C GLU A 151 23.22 23.34 0.72
N ASP A 152 22.37 23.97 -0.10
CA ASP A 152 22.40 25.42 -0.41
C ASP A 152 23.68 25.94 -1.12
N ILE A 153 24.51 25.03 -1.64
CA ILE A 153 25.74 25.36 -2.38
C ILE A 153 25.42 25.56 -3.87
N SER A 154 26.24 26.33 -4.60
CA SER A 154 26.09 26.52 -6.05
C SER A 154 26.08 25.18 -6.80
N ALA A 155 25.36 25.10 -7.92
CA ALA A 155 25.17 23.84 -8.63
C ALA A 155 26.46 23.16 -9.10
N LYS A 156 27.47 23.96 -9.50
CA LYS A 156 28.80 23.45 -9.87
C LYS A 156 29.49 22.79 -8.68
N GLU A 157 29.49 23.47 -7.54
CA GLU A 157 30.07 22.97 -6.30
C GLU A 157 29.29 21.77 -5.76
N GLY A 158 27.95 21.76 -5.91
CA GLY A 158 27.10 20.62 -5.59
C GLY A 158 27.45 19.37 -6.40
N LEU A 159 27.66 19.51 -7.72
CA LEU A 159 28.12 18.41 -8.58
C LEU A 159 29.55 17.96 -8.19
N LEU A 160 30.45 18.89 -7.88
CA LEU A 160 31.81 18.58 -7.47
C LEU A 160 31.85 17.82 -6.14
N LEU A 161 31.07 18.29 -5.16
CA LEU A 161 30.90 17.66 -3.86
C LEU A 161 30.30 16.26 -4.00
N TRP A 162 29.34 16.09 -4.91
CA TRP A 162 28.84 14.75 -5.23
C TRP A 162 29.96 13.84 -5.72
N CYS A 163 30.77 14.27 -6.70
CA CYS A 163 31.90 13.47 -7.18
C CYS A 163 32.84 13.09 -6.04
N GLN A 164 33.26 14.06 -5.22
CA GLN A 164 34.14 13.83 -4.06
C GLN A 164 33.56 12.81 -3.08
N ARG A 165 32.26 12.89 -2.77
CA ARG A 165 31.59 11.94 -1.87
C ARG A 165 31.53 10.54 -2.46
N GLN A 166 31.29 10.41 -3.77
CA GLN A 166 31.24 9.10 -4.43
C GLN A 166 32.61 8.45 -4.56
N THR A 167 33.65 9.24 -4.83
CA THR A 167 35.03 8.74 -5.01
C THR A 167 35.84 8.70 -3.70
N LYS A 168 35.26 9.06 -2.55
CA LYS A 168 35.94 8.98 -1.26
C LYS A 168 36.34 7.54 -0.93
N GLY A 169 37.63 7.33 -0.67
CA GLY A 169 38.19 6.01 -0.33
C GLY A 169 38.78 5.24 -1.51
N TYR A 170 38.70 5.76 -2.74
CA TYR A 170 39.39 5.18 -3.89
C TYR A 170 40.86 5.64 -3.94
N GLN A 171 41.75 4.69 -4.21
CA GLN A 171 43.18 4.99 -4.35
C GLN A 171 43.42 5.80 -5.62
N ASN A 172 44.34 6.77 -5.52
CA ASN A 172 44.78 7.66 -6.61
C ASN A 172 43.67 8.54 -7.21
N VAL A 173 42.55 8.75 -6.51
CA VAL A 173 41.48 9.66 -6.95
C VAL A 173 41.29 10.79 -5.97
N ASN A 174 41.51 12.02 -6.43
CA ASN A 174 41.21 13.23 -5.69
C ASN A 174 40.55 14.25 -6.62
N VAL A 175 39.23 14.42 -6.48
CA VAL A 175 38.43 15.28 -7.35
C VAL A 175 38.37 16.70 -6.77
N LEU A 176 39.12 17.63 -7.35
CA LEU A 176 39.20 19.03 -6.93
C LEU A 176 38.59 20.00 -7.95
N ASN A 177 38.47 19.56 -9.20
CA ASN A 177 37.98 20.38 -10.31
C ASN A 177 37.42 19.51 -11.44
N PHE A 178 36.80 20.12 -12.44
CA PHE A 178 36.32 19.44 -13.64
C PHE A 178 37.31 19.51 -14.81
N HIS A 179 38.60 19.73 -14.55
CA HIS A 179 39.64 19.70 -15.59
C HIS A 179 40.63 18.57 -15.30
N HIS A 180 41.71 18.83 -14.58
CA HIS A 180 42.82 17.89 -14.39
C HIS A 180 42.46 16.69 -13.52
N SER A 181 41.51 16.82 -12.59
CA SER A 181 41.10 15.70 -11.72
C SER A 181 40.45 14.54 -12.46
N PHE A 182 40.01 14.72 -13.70
CA PHE A 182 39.39 13.67 -14.54
C PHE A 182 40.31 13.19 -15.67
N LYS A 183 41.53 13.75 -15.78
CA LYS A 183 42.45 13.50 -16.90
C LYS A 183 42.94 12.07 -17.01
N ASP A 184 43.12 11.38 -15.88
CA ASP A 184 43.66 10.01 -15.83
C ASP A 184 42.60 8.91 -15.95
N GLY A 185 41.32 9.28 -16.06
CA GLY A 185 40.17 8.38 -16.18
C GLY A 185 39.76 7.67 -14.90
N LEU A 186 40.58 7.69 -13.84
CA LEU A 186 40.30 6.96 -12.60
C LEU A 186 39.06 7.49 -11.89
N ALA A 187 38.82 8.81 -11.94
CA ALA A 187 37.62 9.41 -11.37
C ALA A 187 36.34 8.87 -12.04
N PHE A 188 36.30 8.70 -13.36
CA PHE A 188 35.15 8.12 -14.06
C PHE A 188 34.95 6.65 -13.67
N CYS A 189 36.01 5.84 -13.66
CA CYS A 189 35.95 4.45 -13.22
C CYS A 189 35.45 4.31 -11.79
N ALA A 190 35.91 5.18 -10.87
CA ALA A 190 35.48 5.18 -9.48
C ALA A 190 34.00 5.53 -9.33
N LEU A 191 33.48 6.50 -10.10
CA LEU A 191 32.07 6.86 -10.11
C LEU A 191 31.18 5.69 -10.54
N ILE A 192 31.59 4.95 -11.57
CA ILE A 192 30.88 3.76 -12.06
C ILE A 192 30.95 2.65 -11.00
N HIS A 193 32.16 2.26 -10.56
CA HIS A 193 32.36 1.18 -9.60
C HIS A 193 31.64 1.43 -8.27
N LYS A 194 31.51 2.69 -7.83
CA LYS A 194 30.78 3.02 -6.59
C LYS A 194 29.30 2.66 -6.65
N HIS A 195 28.67 2.83 -7.81
CA HIS A 195 27.24 2.57 -7.99
C HIS A 195 26.96 1.17 -8.54
N ARG A 196 27.90 0.63 -9.32
CA ARG A 196 27.84 -0.70 -9.93
C ARG A 196 29.23 -1.35 -9.91
N PRO A 197 29.63 -1.96 -8.77
CA PRO A 197 30.94 -2.58 -8.60
C PRO A 197 31.22 -3.69 -9.62
N GLU A 198 30.19 -4.36 -10.11
CA GLU A 198 30.27 -5.48 -11.05
C GLU A 198 30.73 -5.09 -12.46
N LEU A 199 30.75 -3.79 -12.79
CA LEU A 199 31.05 -3.34 -14.15
C LEU A 199 32.53 -3.04 -14.40
N ILE A 200 33.31 -2.75 -13.35
CA ILE A 200 34.72 -2.35 -13.49
C ILE A 200 35.53 -2.98 -12.36
N ASP A 201 36.58 -3.74 -12.68
CA ASP A 201 37.55 -4.14 -11.67
C ASP A 201 38.53 -3.00 -11.40
N TYR A 202 38.23 -2.18 -10.38
CA TYR A 202 39.02 -1.00 -10.05
C TYR A 202 40.45 -1.34 -9.57
N ALA A 203 40.66 -2.52 -8.98
CA ALA A 203 41.96 -2.88 -8.39
C ALA A 203 43.06 -3.07 -9.44
N GLN A 204 42.70 -3.36 -10.69
CA GLN A 204 43.64 -3.55 -11.80
C GLN A 204 44.03 -2.23 -12.48
N LEU A 205 43.33 -1.13 -12.18
CA LEU A 205 43.55 0.15 -12.84
C LEU A 205 44.79 0.86 -12.31
N LYS A 206 45.58 1.43 -13.22
CA LYS A 206 46.80 2.19 -12.90
C LYS A 206 46.71 3.58 -13.49
N GLN A 207 47.22 4.57 -12.76
CA GLN A 207 47.22 5.97 -13.19
C GLN A 207 48.03 6.22 -14.47
N SER A 208 49.05 5.41 -14.74
CA SER A 208 49.87 5.49 -15.96
C SER A 208 49.06 5.25 -17.25
N ASN A 209 47.97 4.49 -17.17
CA ASN A 209 47.23 4.01 -18.33
C ASN A 209 46.00 4.88 -18.62
N HIS A 210 46.18 6.21 -18.63
CA HIS A 210 45.08 7.17 -18.72
C HIS A 210 44.13 6.93 -19.90
N SER A 211 44.66 6.67 -21.11
CA SER A 211 43.84 6.45 -22.31
C SER A 211 43.00 5.18 -22.20
N ALA A 212 43.57 4.09 -21.67
CA ALA A 212 42.85 2.84 -21.47
C ALA A 212 41.77 2.99 -20.38
N ASN A 213 42.06 3.67 -19.27
CA ASN A 213 41.09 3.92 -18.20
C ASN A 213 39.90 4.75 -18.70
N LEU A 214 40.17 5.80 -19.50
CA LEU A 214 39.13 6.66 -20.07
C LEU A 214 38.24 5.89 -21.03
N ASN A 215 38.82 5.18 -22.00
CA ASN A 215 38.02 4.39 -22.94
C ASN A 215 37.20 3.32 -22.22
N LEU A 216 37.80 2.60 -21.26
CA LEU A 216 37.06 1.63 -20.44
C LEU A 216 35.85 2.26 -19.75
N ALA A 217 36.02 3.42 -19.11
CA ALA A 217 34.92 4.09 -18.44
C ALA A 217 33.82 4.52 -19.42
N PHE A 218 34.20 5.06 -20.59
CA PHE A 218 33.27 5.56 -21.60
C PHE A 218 32.50 4.42 -22.27
N ASP A 219 33.18 3.34 -22.63
CA ASP A 219 32.56 2.18 -23.28
C ASP A 219 31.59 1.47 -22.31
N VAL A 220 32.00 1.29 -21.04
CA VAL A 220 31.10 0.74 -20.00
C VAL A 220 29.88 1.65 -19.77
N ALA A 221 30.06 2.96 -19.78
CA ALA A 221 28.96 3.90 -19.59
C ALA A 221 27.97 3.89 -20.76
N GLU A 222 28.44 3.78 -21.99
CA GLU A 222 27.60 3.69 -23.17
C GLU A 222 26.84 2.35 -23.22
N GLU A 223 27.56 1.23 -23.12
CA GLU A 223 26.98 -0.11 -23.28
C GLU A 223 26.07 -0.53 -22.11
N ARG A 224 26.42 -0.15 -20.87
CA ARG A 224 25.78 -0.68 -19.65
C ARG A 224 24.93 0.32 -18.89
N LEU A 225 25.16 1.62 -19.11
CA LEU A 225 24.45 2.71 -18.43
C LEU A 225 23.63 3.59 -19.39
N ASP A 226 23.70 3.36 -20.71
CA ASP A 226 23.07 4.17 -21.77
C ASP A 226 23.42 5.67 -21.68
N ILE A 227 24.63 5.95 -21.17
CA ILE A 227 25.22 7.30 -21.14
C ILE A 227 26.06 7.42 -22.41
N PRO A 228 25.64 8.21 -23.41
CA PRO A 228 26.34 8.28 -24.69
C PRO A 228 27.74 8.86 -24.50
N ARG A 229 28.69 8.38 -25.29
CA ARG A 229 30.07 8.84 -25.26
C ARG A 229 30.17 10.31 -25.73
N MET A 230 30.44 11.23 -24.81
CA MET A 230 30.56 12.68 -25.10
C MET A 230 32.01 13.19 -25.10
N LEU A 231 32.96 12.37 -24.63
CA LEU A 231 34.37 12.70 -24.54
C LEU A 231 35.20 11.61 -25.21
N ASP A 232 36.32 12.03 -25.80
CA ASP A 232 37.33 11.13 -26.36
C ASP A 232 38.57 11.14 -25.48
N ALA A 233 39.22 9.98 -25.32
CA ALA A 233 40.43 9.85 -24.52
C ALA A 233 41.58 10.75 -25.02
N GLU A 234 41.63 11.01 -26.33
CA GLU A 234 42.61 11.88 -26.97
C GLU A 234 42.44 13.36 -26.56
N ASP A 235 41.18 13.82 -26.47
CA ASP A 235 40.85 15.20 -26.11
C ASP A 235 41.00 15.47 -24.60
N MET A 236 41.17 14.42 -23.79
CA MET A 236 41.33 14.52 -22.33
C MET A 236 42.77 14.87 -21.88
N VAL A 237 43.72 15.00 -22.81
CA VAL A 237 45.08 15.46 -22.48
C VAL A 237 45.06 16.90 -21.94
N THR A 238 44.19 17.75 -22.51
CA THR A 238 43.92 19.14 -22.09
C THR A 238 42.40 19.32 -21.91
N PRO A 239 41.83 18.82 -20.79
CA PRO A 239 40.38 18.71 -20.63
C PRO A 239 39.73 20.09 -20.43
N ASP A 240 38.72 20.38 -21.25
CA ASP A 240 37.84 21.52 -21.08
C ASP A 240 36.84 21.31 -19.93
N GLU A 241 36.74 22.30 -19.05
CA GLU A 241 35.92 22.22 -17.84
C GLU A 241 34.43 22.02 -18.14
N LYS A 242 33.91 22.71 -19.16
CA LYS A 242 32.48 22.66 -19.51
C LYS A 242 32.11 21.31 -20.12
N SER A 243 32.97 20.77 -20.98
CA SER A 243 32.79 19.44 -21.56
C SER A 243 32.77 18.34 -20.49
N VAL A 244 33.71 18.37 -19.55
CA VAL A 244 33.75 17.40 -18.45
C VAL A 244 32.53 17.56 -17.54
N MET A 245 32.14 18.79 -17.18
CA MET A 245 30.93 19.04 -16.38
C MET A 245 29.67 18.48 -17.04
N ALA A 246 29.49 18.71 -18.35
CA ALA A 246 28.35 18.19 -19.10
C ALA A 246 28.30 16.65 -19.04
N TYR A 247 29.43 16.00 -19.25
CA TYR A 247 29.50 14.55 -19.22
C TYR A 247 29.26 13.99 -17.81
N VAL A 248 29.94 14.52 -16.79
CA VAL A 248 29.76 14.12 -15.38
C VAL A 248 28.32 14.35 -14.89
N SER A 249 27.66 15.40 -15.35
CA SER A 249 26.24 15.63 -15.03
C SER A 249 25.33 14.50 -15.55
N SER A 250 25.69 13.88 -16.67
CA SER A 250 24.95 12.72 -17.21
C SER A 250 25.09 11.49 -16.30
N TYR A 251 26.27 11.26 -15.73
CA TYR A 251 26.47 10.23 -14.68
C TYR A 251 25.63 10.53 -13.44
N TYR A 252 25.63 11.79 -12.99
CA TYR A 252 24.82 12.19 -11.84
C TYR A 252 23.34 11.85 -12.06
N HIS A 253 22.77 12.22 -13.21
CA HIS A 253 21.36 11.95 -13.52
C HIS A 253 21.05 10.46 -13.62
N CYS A 254 21.94 9.68 -14.25
CA CYS A 254 21.78 8.23 -14.34
C CYS A 254 21.72 7.58 -12.95
N PHE A 255 22.67 7.91 -12.07
CA PHE A 255 22.76 7.29 -10.75
C PHE A 255 21.77 7.87 -9.72
N SER A 256 21.43 9.16 -9.80
CA SER A 256 20.44 9.78 -8.92
C SER A 256 19.02 9.33 -9.25
N THR A 257 18.66 9.18 -10.53
CA THR A 257 17.36 8.65 -10.97
C THR A 257 17.14 7.23 -10.46
N GLY A 258 18.16 6.36 -10.55
CA GLY A 258 18.08 5.00 -10.00
C GLY A 258 17.77 4.97 -8.50
N ARG A 259 18.42 5.85 -7.72
CA ARG A 259 18.15 5.98 -6.28
C ARG A 259 16.74 6.52 -5.99
N GLN A 260 16.28 7.52 -6.74
CA GLN A 260 14.94 8.08 -6.60
C GLN A 260 13.85 7.03 -6.91
N LEU A 261 14.04 6.24 -7.97
CA LEU A 261 13.15 5.13 -8.32
C LEU A 261 13.08 4.08 -7.21
N GLY A 262 14.22 3.71 -6.60
CA GLY A 262 14.24 2.78 -5.46
C GLY A 262 13.48 3.32 -4.23
N VAL A 263 13.64 4.60 -3.91
CA VAL A 263 12.91 5.24 -2.80
C VAL A 263 11.41 5.36 -3.12
N ALA A 264 11.04 5.68 -4.36
CA ALA A 264 9.64 5.71 -4.78
C ALA A 264 9.00 4.31 -4.71
N ALA A 265 9.70 3.28 -5.20
CA ALA A 265 9.23 1.89 -5.16
C ALA A 265 9.03 1.39 -3.72
N THR A 266 9.96 1.67 -2.81
CA THR A 266 9.82 1.30 -1.39
C THR A 266 8.65 2.03 -0.71
N ARG A 267 8.43 3.31 -1.02
CA ARG A 267 7.25 4.05 -0.54
C ARG A 267 5.94 3.46 -1.05
N ILE A 268 5.87 3.12 -2.34
CA ILE A 268 4.69 2.48 -2.95
C ILE A 268 4.45 1.11 -2.30
N SER A 269 5.49 0.28 -2.16
CA SER A 269 5.39 -1.03 -1.52
C SER A 269 4.84 -0.93 -0.09
N LYS A 270 5.34 0.02 0.70
CA LYS A 270 4.83 0.28 2.05
C LYS A 270 3.37 0.74 2.03
N ALA A 271 2.99 1.63 1.11
CA ALA A 271 1.62 2.11 0.98
C ALA A 271 0.65 0.98 0.57
N VAL A 272 1.08 0.08 -0.31
CA VAL A 272 0.32 -1.11 -0.72
C VAL A 272 0.15 -2.08 0.45
N SER A 273 1.21 -2.32 1.24
CA SER A 273 1.14 -3.17 2.44
C SER A 273 0.10 -2.65 3.44
N VAL A 274 0.16 -1.35 3.78
CA VAL A 274 -0.80 -0.72 4.69
C VAL A 274 -2.22 -0.81 4.14
N HIS A 275 -2.40 -0.63 2.83
CA HIS A 275 -3.71 -0.76 2.22
C HIS A 275 -4.28 -2.18 2.33
N ARG A 276 -3.44 -3.19 2.09
CA ARG A 276 -3.82 -4.60 2.21
C ARG A 276 -4.21 -4.97 3.64
N GLU A 277 -3.47 -4.49 4.64
CA GLU A 277 -3.83 -4.69 6.05
C GLU A 277 -5.18 -4.04 6.41
N ASN A 278 -5.41 -2.79 5.95
CA ASN A 278 -6.68 -2.12 6.19
C ASN A 278 -7.86 -2.83 5.50
N GLN A 279 -7.61 -3.40 4.32
CA GLN A 279 -8.61 -4.20 3.61
C GLN A 279 -8.91 -5.50 4.37
N ALA A 280 -7.89 -6.19 4.89
CA ALA A 280 -8.10 -7.38 5.72
C ALA A 280 -8.92 -7.08 6.98
N LEU A 281 -8.64 -5.97 7.67
CA LEU A 281 -9.43 -5.52 8.83
C LEU A 281 -10.90 -5.23 8.45
N LYS A 282 -11.13 -4.66 7.26
CA LYS A 282 -12.48 -4.41 6.76
C LYS A 282 -13.22 -5.71 6.46
N GLU A 283 -12.58 -6.65 5.77
CA GLU A 283 -13.16 -7.95 5.44
C GLU A 283 -13.46 -8.77 6.71
N GLU A 284 -12.55 -8.76 7.70
CA GLU A 284 -12.77 -9.40 8.99
C GLU A 284 -13.94 -8.75 9.76
N TYR A 285 -14.03 -7.42 9.76
CA TYR A 285 -15.17 -6.71 10.36
C TYR A 285 -16.49 -7.11 9.70
N GLU A 286 -16.57 -7.13 8.37
CA GLU A 286 -17.80 -7.48 7.64
C GLU A 286 -18.21 -8.94 7.88
N MET A 287 -17.24 -9.86 7.86
CA MET A 287 -17.48 -11.28 8.15
C MET A 287 -18.00 -11.49 9.58
N LEU A 288 -17.30 -10.95 10.59
CA LEU A 288 -17.71 -11.06 11.99
C LEU A 288 -19.07 -10.41 12.22
N SER A 289 -19.34 -9.25 11.59
CA SER A 289 -20.63 -8.57 11.68
C SER A 289 -21.77 -9.45 11.17
N LYS A 290 -21.57 -10.10 10.01
CA LYS A 290 -22.57 -10.99 9.42
C LYS A 290 -22.84 -12.21 10.31
N GLU A 291 -21.78 -12.90 10.72
CA GLU A 291 -21.92 -14.10 11.56
C GLU A 291 -22.59 -13.79 12.91
N LEU A 292 -22.23 -12.65 13.52
CA LEU A 292 -22.78 -12.23 14.79
C LEU A 292 -24.26 -11.86 14.66
N ILE A 293 -24.65 -11.08 13.63
CA ILE A 293 -26.04 -10.72 13.38
C ILE A 293 -26.89 -11.97 13.09
N ASP A 294 -26.39 -12.89 12.25
CA ASP A 294 -27.10 -14.13 11.93
C ASP A 294 -27.29 -14.99 13.17
N TRP A 295 -26.31 -15.03 14.07
CA TRP A 295 -26.41 -15.75 15.34
C TRP A 295 -27.40 -15.09 16.30
N ILE A 296 -27.31 -13.76 16.49
CA ILE A 296 -28.23 -13.00 17.36
C ILE A 296 -29.66 -13.21 16.89
N SER A 297 -29.90 -13.05 15.58
CA SER A 297 -31.24 -13.15 14.99
C SER A 297 -31.82 -14.55 15.17
N ARG A 298 -31.03 -15.61 14.89
CA ARG A 298 -31.46 -17.01 15.10
C ARG A 298 -31.80 -17.29 16.55
N LYS A 299 -30.90 -16.96 17.50
CA LYS A 299 -31.13 -17.21 18.93
C LYS A 299 -32.32 -16.43 19.49
N THR A 300 -32.53 -15.20 19.01
CA THR A 300 -33.69 -14.40 19.41
C THR A 300 -34.98 -15.08 18.98
N VAL A 301 -35.04 -15.59 17.74
CA VAL A 301 -36.21 -16.34 17.23
C VAL A 301 -36.38 -17.65 17.99
N ASP A 302 -35.31 -18.41 18.25
CA ASP A 302 -35.37 -19.67 19.00
C ASP A 302 -36.00 -19.45 20.38
N PHE A 303 -35.57 -18.44 21.14
CA PHE A 303 -36.15 -18.11 22.44
C PHE A 303 -37.61 -17.64 22.33
N GLN A 304 -37.97 -16.87 21.29
CA GLN A 304 -39.35 -16.45 21.06
C GLN A 304 -40.27 -17.64 20.74
N VAL A 305 -39.82 -18.58 19.90
CA VAL A 305 -40.58 -19.80 19.57
C VAL A 305 -40.73 -20.69 20.80
N LEU A 306 -39.68 -20.84 21.61
CA LEU A 306 -39.75 -21.58 22.88
C LEU A 306 -40.72 -20.92 23.87
N LEU A 307 -40.79 -19.59 23.91
CA LEU A 307 -41.79 -18.88 24.70
C LEU A 307 -43.22 -19.11 24.18
N LEU A 308 -43.44 -19.03 22.87
CA LEU A 308 -44.77 -19.18 22.25
C LEU A 308 -45.31 -20.61 22.37
N ASN A 309 -44.49 -21.61 22.04
CA ASN A 309 -44.91 -23.02 22.04
C ASN A 309 -45.24 -23.53 23.45
N ASN A 310 -44.61 -22.96 24.48
CA ASN A 310 -44.83 -23.37 25.87
C ASN A 310 -45.71 -22.38 26.66
N GLN A 311 -46.24 -21.33 26.02
CA GLN A 311 -47.27 -20.46 26.58
C GLN A 311 -48.69 -21.03 26.43
N HIS A 312 -48.92 -21.86 25.40
CA HIS A 312 -50.13 -22.68 25.33
C HIS A 312 -49.93 -23.91 26.22
N GLU A 313 -50.66 -23.91 27.34
CA GLU A 313 -50.89 -25.00 28.29
C GLU A 313 -50.10 -26.28 27.98
N PHE A 314 -49.10 -26.56 28.83
CA PHE A 314 -48.62 -27.91 29.03
C PHE A 314 -49.80 -28.76 29.54
N CYS A 315 -50.62 -29.24 28.60
CA CYS A 315 -51.78 -30.06 28.90
C CYS A 315 -51.24 -31.38 29.43
N VAL A 316 -51.36 -31.57 30.73
CA VAL A 316 -51.12 -32.84 31.41
C VAL A 316 -52.16 -33.82 30.86
N GLN A 317 -51.88 -34.41 29.70
CA GLN A 317 -52.48 -35.67 29.36
C GLN A 317 -51.88 -36.66 30.35
N CYS A 318 -52.68 -37.01 31.37
CA CYS A 318 -52.43 -38.13 32.26
C CYS A 318 -52.42 -39.43 31.44
N THR A 319 -51.38 -39.62 30.63
CA THR A 319 -51.01 -40.86 29.96
C THR A 319 -49.62 -41.20 30.49
N GLU A 320 -49.48 -42.41 31.00
CA GLU A 320 -48.42 -42.89 31.90
C GLU A 320 -46.97 -42.84 31.39
N GLU A 321 -46.61 -42.05 30.37
CA GLU A 321 -45.29 -42.14 29.72
C GLU A 321 -44.63 -40.80 29.31
N LYS A 322 -45.03 -39.64 29.84
CA LYS A 322 -44.23 -38.41 29.71
C LYS A 322 -43.87 -37.82 31.07
N ASP A 323 -42.59 -37.90 31.37
CA ASP A 323 -42.00 -37.40 32.62
C ASP A 323 -41.73 -35.89 32.45
N ASP A 324 -42.79 -35.09 32.51
CA ASP A 324 -42.80 -33.65 32.20
C ASP A 324 -41.75 -32.83 32.99
N MET A 325 -41.38 -33.31 34.18
CA MET A 325 -40.27 -32.77 34.99
C MET A 325 -38.91 -32.90 34.30
N SER A 326 -38.70 -33.96 33.52
CA SER A 326 -37.46 -34.24 32.79
C SER A 326 -37.27 -33.28 31.62
N GLU A 327 -38.34 -32.93 30.91
CA GLU A 327 -38.30 -32.01 29.76
C GLU A 327 -37.88 -30.58 30.17
N VAL A 328 -38.47 -30.03 31.25
CA VAL A 328 -38.09 -28.71 31.75
C VAL A 328 -36.66 -28.72 32.33
N GLN A 329 -36.23 -29.82 32.94
CA GLN A 329 -34.86 -29.97 33.43
C GLN A 329 -33.83 -29.98 32.29
N LEU A 330 -34.15 -30.62 31.15
CA LEU A 330 -33.33 -30.58 29.94
C LEU A 330 -33.22 -29.16 29.35
N LEU A 331 -34.33 -28.41 29.31
CA LEU A 331 -34.32 -27.01 28.87
C LEU A 331 -33.47 -26.11 29.79
N MET A 332 -33.51 -26.35 31.10
CA MET A 332 -32.66 -25.66 32.08
C MET A 332 -31.17 -25.94 31.86
N ASP A 333 -30.81 -27.20 31.58
CA ASP A 333 -29.42 -27.57 31.32
C ASP A 333 -28.94 -27.03 29.96
N ALA A 334 -29.81 -26.96 28.95
CA ALA A 334 -29.51 -26.28 27.69
C ALA A 334 -29.26 -24.77 27.92
N MET A 335 -30.07 -24.10 28.75
CA MET A 335 -29.88 -22.69 29.08
C MET A 335 -28.58 -22.44 29.88
N ARG A 336 -28.21 -23.35 30.77
CA ARG A 336 -26.91 -23.31 31.48
C ARG A 336 -25.74 -23.46 30.52
N ASN A 337 -25.83 -24.39 29.57
CA ASN A 337 -24.79 -24.57 28.55
C ASN A 337 -24.64 -23.33 27.67
N TYR A 338 -25.75 -22.75 27.19
CA TYR A 338 -25.75 -21.49 26.45
C TYR A 338 -25.01 -20.37 27.19
N ARG A 339 -25.25 -20.21 28.49
CA ARG A 339 -24.57 -19.19 29.33
C ARG A 339 -23.10 -19.48 29.59
N LYS A 340 -22.72 -20.75 29.67
CA LYS A 340 -21.36 -21.16 30.03
C LYS A 340 -20.41 -21.16 28.84
N SER A 341 -20.89 -21.50 27.65
CA SER A 341 -20.05 -21.66 26.45
C SER A 341 -20.42 -20.67 25.34
N GLU A 342 -21.65 -20.73 24.83
CA GLU A 342 -22.03 -20.03 23.60
C GLU A 342 -22.03 -18.49 23.76
N LYS A 343 -22.68 -17.96 24.79
CA LYS A 343 -22.83 -16.51 25.00
C LYS A 343 -21.50 -15.80 25.28
N PRO A 344 -20.59 -16.32 26.13
CA PRO A 344 -19.27 -15.70 26.34
C PRO A 344 -18.44 -15.60 25.06
N GLN A 345 -18.43 -16.64 24.22
CA GLN A 345 -17.70 -16.63 22.96
C GLN A 345 -18.21 -15.52 22.02
N LYS A 346 -19.54 -15.34 21.93
CA LYS A 346 -20.14 -14.27 21.11
C LYS A 346 -19.96 -12.87 21.67
N LEU A 347 -19.79 -12.74 22.98
CA LEU A 347 -19.40 -11.48 23.60
C LEU A 347 -17.94 -11.11 23.27
N GLU A 348 -17.04 -12.09 23.19
CA GLU A 348 -15.67 -11.89 22.70
C GLU A 348 -15.66 -11.47 21.22
N ASP A 349 -16.44 -12.14 20.37
CA ASP A 349 -16.60 -11.77 18.95
C ASP A 349 -17.08 -10.31 18.80
N LYS A 350 -18.05 -9.88 19.62
CA LYS A 350 -18.54 -8.48 19.66
C LYS A 350 -17.44 -7.50 20.08
N ALA A 351 -16.68 -7.80 21.13
CA ALA A 351 -15.58 -6.95 21.59
C ALA A 351 -14.47 -6.84 20.54
N LYS A 352 -14.16 -7.95 19.85
CA LYS A 352 -13.19 -7.99 18.74
C LYS A 352 -13.65 -7.13 17.57
N LEU A 353 -14.95 -7.17 17.23
CA LEU A 353 -15.54 -6.36 16.18
C LEU A 353 -15.39 -4.85 16.47
N GLU A 354 -15.68 -4.41 17.70
CA GLU A 354 -15.50 -3.02 18.12
C GLU A 354 -14.02 -2.59 18.09
N SER A 355 -13.12 -3.46 18.55
CA SER A 355 -11.67 -3.24 18.50
C SER A 355 -11.15 -3.08 17.08
N ASN A 356 -11.57 -3.96 16.16
CA ASN A 356 -11.22 -3.92 14.75
C ASN A 356 -11.70 -2.61 14.10
N TYR A 357 -12.94 -2.20 14.38
CA TYR A 357 -13.50 -0.95 13.87
C TYR A 357 -12.71 0.27 14.37
N ASN A 358 -12.45 0.38 15.67
CA ASN A 358 -11.71 1.49 16.26
C ASN A 358 -10.27 1.59 15.74
N THR A 359 -9.63 0.44 15.58
CA THR A 359 -8.29 0.33 15.00
C THR A 359 -8.29 0.82 13.55
N LEU A 360 -9.22 0.34 12.73
CA LEU A 360 -9.35 0.73 11.33
C LEU A 360 -9.65 2.23 11.18
N GLN A 361 -10.56 2.76 11.99
CA GLN A 361 -10.92 4.18 12.00
C GLN A 361 -9.72 5.07 12.34
N THR A 362 -8.94 4.68 13.35
CA THR A 362 -7.72 5.40 13.74
C THR A 362 -6.66 5.36 12.64
N ARG A 363 -6.43 4.19 12.03
CA ARG A 363 -5.48 4.03 10.91
C ARG A 363 -5.85 4.90 9.71
N LEU A 364 -7.14 4.95 9.35
CA LEU A 364 -7.62 5.77 8.24
C LEU A 364 -7.50 7.27 8.53
N ARG A 365 -7.82 7.70 9.75
CA ARG A 365 -7.65 9.10 10.18
C ARG A 365 -6.19 9.54 10.13
N LEU A 366 -5.27 8.76 10.69
CA LEU A 366 -3.83 9.10 10.69
C LEU A 366 -3.23 9.14 9.28
N SER A 367 -3.80 8.40 8.34
CA SER A 367 -3.38 8.42 6.93
C SER A 367 -4.10 9.47 6.07
N GLY A 368 -4.96 10.31 6.67
CA GLY A 368 -5.74 11.32 5.95
C GLY A 368 -6.74 10.73 4.96
N ARG A 369 -7.12 9.46 5.11
CA ARG A 369 -8.07 8.76 4.25
C ARG A 369 -9.49 8.89 4.78
N GLN A 370 -10.46 8.67 3.90
CA GLN A 370 -11.87 8.66 4.27
C GLN A 370 -12.14 7.60 5.36
N PRO A 371 -12.98 7.93 6.36
CA PRO A 371 -13.33 7.01 7.43
C PRO A 371 -14.06 5.77 6.90
N PHE A 372 -13.92 4.65 7.61
CA PHE A 372 -14.63 3.44 7.24
C PHE A 372 -16.10 3.53 7.68
N ILE A 373 -17.00 3.39 6.71
CA ILE A 373 -18.44 3.35 6.92
C ILE A 373 -18.92 1.95 6.52
N PRO A 374 -19.32 1.10 7.49
CA PRO A 374 -19.94 -0.19 7.21
C PRO A 374 -21.24 -0.02 6.42
N SER A 375 -21.68 -1.09 5.75
CA SER A 375 -23.04 -1.16 5.21
C SER A 375 -24.08 -0.91 6.31
N GLU A 376 -25.24 -0.36 5.96
CA GLU A 376 -26.30 0.03 6.91
C GLU A 376 -26.67 -1.11 7.88
N HIS A 377 -26.68 -2.34 7.37
CA HIS A 377 -26.98 -3.54 8.13
C HIS A 377 -25.88 -3.98 9.12
N TYR A 378 -24.63 -3.55 8.91
CA TYR A 378 -23.44 -3.97 9.68
C TYR A 378 -22.89 -2.85 10.57
N THR A 379 -23.74 -1.90 10.95
CA THR A 379 -23.34 -0.81 11.86
C THR A 379 -23.27 -1.29 13.31
N ILE A 380 -22.28 -0.81 14.07
CA ILE A 380 -22.11 -1.16 15.50
C ILE A 380 -23.38 -0.86 16.29
N VAL A 381 -23.99 0.29 16.05
CA VAL A 381 -25.25 0.72 16.70
C VAL A 381 -26.37 -0.28 16.46
N ARG A 382 -26.47 -0.85 15.25
CA ARG A 382 -27.49 -1.86 14.93
C ARG A 382 -27.21 -3.18 15.66
N ILE A 383 -25.95 -3.61 15.69
CA ILE A 383 -25.54 -4.84 16.40
C ILE A 383 -25.85 -4.71 17.89
N GLU A 384 -25.56 -3.56 18.51
CA GLU A 384 -25.93 -3.27 19.91
C GLU A 384 -27.45 -3.33 20.14
N ALA A 385 -28.23 -2.75 19.23
CA ALA A 385 -29.68 -2.78 19.33
C ALA A 385 -30.24 -4.22 19.24
N LEU A 386 -29.73 -5.04 18.30
CA LEU A 386 -30.12 -6.46 18.18
C LEU A 386 -29.71 -7.26 19.41
N TRP A 387 -28.51 -7.01 19.94
CA TRP A 387 -28.03 -7.65 21.17
C TRP A 387 -28.94 -7.35 22.37
N LYS A 388 -29.40 -6.11 22.51
CA LYS A 388 -30.34 -5.72 23.57
C LYS A 388 -31.70 -6.43 23.44
N VAL A 389 -32.18 -6.63 22.21
CA VAL A 389 -33.41 -7.41 21.97
C VAL A 389 -33.21 -8.86 22.41
N LEU A 390 -32.08 -9.47 22.05
CA LEU A 390 -31.72 -10.82 22.48
C LEU A 390 -31.71 -10.94 24.01
N GLU A 391 -31.04 -10.03 24.71
CA GLU A 391 -30.99 -10.02 26.19
C GLU A 391 -32.38 -9.92 26.82
N THR A 392 -33.26 -9.10 26.23
CA THR A 392 -34.64 -8.95 26.70
C THR A 392 -35.45 -10.23 26.51
N THR A 393 -35.31 -10.89 25.35
CA THR A 393 -35.97 -12.17 25.08
C THR A 393 -35.42 -13.30 25.94
N GLU A 394 -34.10 -13.34 26.14
CA GLU A 394 -33.42 -14.31 27.00
C GLU A 394 -33.93 -14.20 28.44
N HIS A 395 -34.00 -12.98 28.98
CA HIS A 395 -34.50 -12.74 30.32
C HIS A 395 -35.97 -13.16 30.48
N SER A 396 -36.79 -12.88 29.46
CA SER A 396 -38.20 -13.30 29.46
C SER A 396 -38.35 -14.83 29.46
N TYR A 397 -37.50 -15.53 28.69
CA TYR A 397 -37.46 -16.99 28.64
C TYR A 397 -36.97 -17.60 29.96
N GLU A 398 -35.94 -17.02 30.58
CA GLU A 398 -35.47 -17.44 31.90
C GLU A 398 -36.55 -17.30 32.97
N LEU A 399 -37.23 -16.14 33.04
CA LEU A 399 -38.31 -15.93 33.98
C LEU A 399 -39.46 -16.94 33.79
N TRP A 400 -39.74 -17.29 32.54
CA TRP A 400 -40.72 -18.34 32.25
C TRP A 400 -40.26 -19.72 32.75
N LEU A 401 -39.01 -20.12 32.45
CA LEU A 401 -38.44 -21.39 32.91
C LEU A 401 -38.45 -21.51 34.45
N GLU A 402 -38.11 -20.45 35.17
CA GLU A 402 -38.11 -20.44 36.63
C GLU A 402 -39.51 -20.59 37.22
N ARG A 403 -40.49 -19.89 36.63
CA ARG A 403 -41.91 -20.00 37.02
C ARG A 403 -42.42 -21.41 36.77
N GLU A 404 -42.12 -21.98 35.61
CA GLU A 404 -42.59 -23.30 35.22
C GLU A 404 -41.97 -24.40 36.08
N LEU A 405 -40.67 -24.31 36.37
CA LEU A 405 -40.01 -25.22 37.31
C LEU A 405 -40.64 -25.15 38.72
N THR A 406 -40.99 -23.95 39.18
CA THR A 406 -41.65 -23.77 40.47
C THR A 406 -43.06 -24.35 40.47
N ARG A 407 -43.81 -24.14 39.38
CA ARG A 407 -45.15 -24.70 39.18
C ARG A 407 -45.11 -26.23 39.20
N LEU A 408 -44.22 -26.85 38.43
CA LEU A 408 -44.09 -28.31 38.37
C LEU A 408 -43.61 -28.92 39.70
N LYS A 409 -42.68 -28.26 40.42
CA LYS A 409 -42.28 -28.70 41.77
C LYS A 409 -43.44 -28.68 42.76
N ASN A 410 -44.24 -27.61 42.74
CA ASN A 410 -45.42 -27.49 43.58
C ASN A 410 -46.47 -28.55 43.22
N MET A 411 -46.71 -28.75 41.91
CA MET A 411 -47.63 -29.78 41.41
C MET A 411 -47.19 -31.18 41.85
N ASN A 412 -45.92 -31.53 41.65
CA ASN A 412 -45.37 -32.82 42.08
C ASN A 412 -45.44 -33.00 43.61
N HIS A 413 -45.20 -31.95 44.39
CA HIS A 413 -45.35 -32.01 45.85
C HIS A 413 -46.81 -32.29 46.27
N LEU A 414 -47.76 -31.55 45.69
CA LEU A 414 -49.20 -31.74 45.95
C LEU A 414 -49.68 -33.13 45.51
N LEU A 415 -49.21 -33.60 44.36
CA LEU A 415 -49.54 -34.90 43.78
C LEU A 415 -49.00 -36.05 44.65
N ASN A 416 -47.75 -35.97 45.13
CA ASN A 416 -47.21 -36.91 46.11
C ASN A 416 -48.03 -36.92 47.41
N LYS A 417 -48.38 -35.75 47.93
CA LYS A 417 -49.20 -35.61 49.14
C LYS A 417 -50.61 -36.18 48.96
N PHE A 418 -51.19 -36.01 47.78
CA PHE A 418 -52.47 -36.58 47.39
C PHE A 418 -52.37 -38.12 47.36
N TYR A 419 -51.42 -38.69 46.62
CA TYR A 419 -51.25 -40.14 46.52
C TYR A 419 -50.98 -40.81 47.86
N VAL A 420 -50.15 -40.21 48.74
CA VAL A 420 -49.92 -40.76 50.09
C VAL A 420 -51.23 -40.82 50.89
N LYS A 421 -52.06 -39.78 50.82
CA LYS A 421 -53.35 -39.73 51.54
C LYS A 421 -54.39 -40.66 50.95
N VAL A 422 -54.46 -40.76 49.62
CA VAL A 422 -55.37 -41.68 48.92
C VAL A 422 -54.99 -43.12 49.22
N ARG A 423 -53.72 -43.51 49.06
CA ARG A 423 -53.25 -44.86 49.40
C ARG A 423 -53.53 -45.22 50.87
N SER A 424 -53.33 -44.27 51.79
CA SER A 424 -53.65 -44.49 53.21
C SER A 424 -55.16 -44.66 53.44
N HIS A 425 -56.00 -43.94 52.70
CA HIS A 425 -57.45 -44.07 52.77
C HIS A 425 -57.93 -45.38 52.15
N GLU A 426 -57.44 -45.74 50.97
CA GLU A 426 -57.72 -46.99 50.27
C GLU A 426 -57.33 -48.20 51.10
N ALA A 427 -56.13 -48.21 51.68
CA ALA A 427 -55.67 -49.28 52.57
C ALA A 427 -56.57 -49.45 53.81
N TRP A 428 -57.12 -48.36 54.35
CA TRP A 428 -58.09 -48.46 55.43
C TRP A 428 -59.46 -48.95 54.96
N SER A 429 -59.93 -48.49 53.79
CA SER A 429 -61.27 -48.83 53.29
C SER A 429 -61.34 -50.21 52.64
N HIS A 430 -60.22 -50.83 52.28
CA HIS A 430 -60.18 -52.06 51.48
C HIS A 430 -61.05 -53.19 52.04
N ASP A 431 -60.91 -53.50 53.34
CA ASP A 431 -61.59 -54.64 53.97
C ASP A 431 -62.96 -54.27 54.59
N LYS A 432 -63.30 -52.98 54.66
CA LYS A 432 -64.49 -52.50 55.40
C LYS A 432 -65.83 -52.81 54.74
N PRO A 433 -66.00 -52.65 53.41
CA PRO A 433 -67.25 -53.01 52.74
C PRO A 433 -67.59 -54.50 52.92
N VAL A 434 -66.59 -55.38 52.80
CA VAL A 434 -66.74 -56.82 52.95
C VAL A 434 -67.14 -57.19 54.39
N GLN A 435 -66.47 -56.59 55.39
CA GLN A 435 -66.81 -56.78 56.81
C GLN A 435 -68.20 -56.27 57.19
N LEU A 436 -68.73 -55.26 56.51
CA LEU A 436 -70.06 -54.68 56.76
C LEU A 436 -71.18 -55.43 56.02
N SER A 437 -70.86 -56.16 54.95
CA SER A 437 -71.82 -56.94 54.15
C SER A 437 -72.02 -58.38 54.62
N ASP A 438 -71.32 -58.82 55.67
CA ASP A 438 -71.39 -60.19 56.19
C ASP A 438 -72.66 -60.40 57.05
N VAL A 439 -73.80 -60.46 56.35
CA VAL A 439 -75.14 -60.66 56.95
C VAL A 439 -75.28 -62.04 57.58
N GLU A 440 -74.53 -63.03 57.08
CA GLU A 440 -74.58 -64.43 57.53
C GLU A 440 -73.97 -64.59 58.94
N ALA A 441 -72.92 -63.83 59.26
CA ALA A 441 -72.35 -63.75 60.60
C ALA A 441 -73.28 -63.09 61.64
N ILE A 442 -74.20 -62.22 61.22
CA ILE A 442 -75.16 -61.53 62.11
C ILE A 442 -76.34 -62.43 62.46
N LEU A 443 -76.80 -63.27 61.52
CA LEU A 443 -77.95 -64.16 61.71
C LEU A 443 -77.62 -65.41 62.55
N SER A 444 -76.34 -65.79 62.62
CA SER A 444 -75.86 -67.00 63.29
C SER A 444 -75.28 -66.78 64.70
N SER A 445 -75.25 -65.54 65.20
CA SER A 445 -74.56 -65.19 66.46
C SER A 445 -75.47 -65.19 67.70
N THR A 446 -74.88 -65.48 68.86
CA THR A 446 -75.57 -65.52 70.17
C THR A 446 -75.82 -64.12 70.74
N GLN A 447 -76.74 -63.97 71.71
CA GLN A 447 -77.09 -62.66 72.31
C GLN A 447 -75.88 -61.91 72.91
N GLY A 448 -74.89 -62.64 73.45
CA GLY A 448 -73.64 -62.06 73.96
C GLY A 448 -72.74 -61.52 72.84
N GLU A 449 -72.63 -62.24 71.74
CA GLU A 449 -71.85 -61.87 70.55
C GLU A 449 -72.47 -60.68 69.82
N LEU A 450 -73.80 -60.64 69.71
CA LEU A 450 -74.56 -59.50 69.18
C LEU A 450 -74.26 -58.20 69.94
N ARG A 451 -74.25 -58.23 71.29
CA ARG A 451 -73.88 -57.05 72.09
C ARG A 451 -72.43 -56.61 71.87
N ALA A 452 -71.50 -57.54 71.65
CA ALA A 452 -70.11 -57.23 71.32
C ALA A 452 -69.96 -56.67 69.90
N MET A 453 -70.77 -57.14 68.95
CA MET A 453 -70.86 -56.62 67.58
C MET A 453 -71.42 -55.19 67.57
N THR A 454 -72.46 -54.89 68.37
CA THR A 454 -73.00 -53.53 68.51
C THR A 454 -71.94 -52.56 69.02
N LYS A 455 -71.17 -52.92 70.06
CA LYS A 455 -70.06 -52.08 70.54
C LYS A 455 -68.95 -51.89 69.51
N ARG A 456 -68.62 -52.93 68.72
CA ARG A 456 -67.66 -52.82 67.61
C ARG A 456 -68.19 -51.91 66.49
N HIS A 457 -69.49 -51.97 66.21
CA HIS A 457 -70.15 -51.09 65.24
C HIS A 457 -70.17 -49.63 65.71
N GLU A 458 -70.48 -49.37 66.99
CA GLU A 458 -70.39 -48.04 67.58
C GLU A 458 -68.96 -47.46 67.50
N ALA A 459 -67.94 -48.29 67.78
CA ALA A 459 -66.55 -47.91 67.62
C ALA A 459 -66.19 -47.62 66.15
N PHE A 460 -66.72 -48.41 65.20
CA PHE A 460 -66.55 -48.15 63.77
C PHE A 460 -67.22 -46.85 63.32
N CYS A 461 -68.45 -46.56 63.77
CA CYS A 461 -69.14 -45.31 63.45
C CYS A 461 -68.38 -44.08 63.98
N SER A 462 -67.83 -44.17 65.19
CA SER A 462 -66.99 -43.10 65.76
C SER A 462 -65.71 -42.88 64.93
N ASP A 463 -65.05 -43.97 64.52
CA ASP A 463 -63.83 -43.94 63.68
C ASP A 463 -64.11 -43.45 62.24
N LEU A 464 -65.29 -43.77 61.69
CA LEU A 464 -65.78 -43.28 60.40
C LEU A 464 -66.02 -41.76 60.45
N LEU A 465 -66.68 -41.27 61.49
CA LEU A 465 -66.90 -39.83 61.70
C LEU A 465 -65.57 -39.07 61.84
N ALA A 466 -64.61 -39.63 62.57
CA ALA A 466 -63.27 -39.04 62.70
C ALA A 466 -62.50 -39.00 61.36
N ARG A 467 -62.80 -39.91 60.42
CA ARG A 467 -62.19 -39.95 59.07
C ARG A 467 -62.90 -39.11 58.02
N ALA A 468 -64.14 -38.67 58.23
CA ALA A 468 -64.82 -37.74 57.32
C ALA A 468 -63.99 -36.47 57.03
N ALA A 469 -63.31 -35.94 58.07
CA ALA A 469 -62.39 -34.82 57.94
C ALA A 469 -61.15 -35.13 57.07
N ARG A 470 -60.71 -36.40 56.95
CA ARG A 470 -59.60 -36.79 56.05
C ARG A 470 -60.03 -36.81 54.59
N VAL A 471 -61.23 -37.30 54.29
CA VAL A 471 -61.80 -37.30 52.94
C VAL A 471 -62.01 -35.87 52.44
N HIS A 472 -62.47 -34.98 53.32
CA HIS A 472 -62.55 -33.55 53.00
C HIS A 472 -61.18 -32.92 52.69
N ARG A 473 -60.12 -33.35 53.38
CA ARG A 473 -58.75 -32.92 53.07
C ARG A 473 -58.18 -33.50 51.77
N ILE A 474 -58.67 -34.63 51.30
CA ILE A 474 -58.29 -35.22 50.00
C ILE A 474 -58.97 -34.45 48.87
N THR A 475 -60.27 -34.17 49.01
CA THR A 475 -61.04 -33.36 48.04
C THR A 475 -60.53 -31.92 47.96
N ALA A 476 -60.14 -31.31 49.08
CA ALA A 476 -59.48 -30.00 49.07
C ALA A 476 -58.14 -30.01 48.32
N LEU A 477 -57.33 -31.07 48.45
CA LEU A 477 -56.08 -31.22 47.69
C LEU A 477 -56.33 -31.42 46.19
N CYS A 478 -57.40 -32.11 45.79
CA CYS A 478 -57.80 -32.19 44.38
C CYS A 478 -58.14 -30.82 43.81
N ALA A 479 -58.90 -30.01 44.55
CA ALA A 479 -59.25 -28.66 44.11
C ALA A 479 -58.01 -27.75 43.99
N GLU A 480 -57.04 -27.90 44.89
CA GLU A 480 -55.75 -27.19 44.83
C GLU A 480 -54.87 -27.68 43.67
N LEU A 481 -54.90 -28.97 43.34
CA LEU A 481 -54.23 -29.49 42.14
C LEU A 481 -54.85 -28.96 40.85
N GLN A 482 -56.17 -28.85 40.79
CA GLN A 482 -56.90 -28.33 39.64
C GLN A 482 -56.68 -26.82 39.40
N SER A 483 -56.27 -26.06 40.42
CA SER A 483 -55.97 -24.64 40.27
C SER A 483 -54.51 -24.32 39.90
N VAL A 484 -53.62 -25.32 40.03
CA VAL A 484 -52.18 -25.22 39.70
C VAL A 484 -51.84 -25.89 38.37
N SER A 485 -52.70 -26.82 37.92
CA SER A 485 -52.74 -27.34 36.55
C SER A 485 -53.21 -26.27 35.58
#